data_AF-A0A8D8AYZ9-F1
#
_entry.id   AF-A0A8D8AYZ9-F1
#
_cell.length_a   1.000
_cell.length_b   1.000
_cell.length_c   1.000
_cell.angle_alpha   90.00
_cell.angle_beta   90.00
_cell.angle_gamma   90.00
#
_symmetry.space_group_name_H-M   'P 1'
#
loop_
_entity.id
_entity.type
_entity.pdbx_description
1 polymer ?
#
loop_
_entity_poly.entity_id
_entity_poly.type
_entity_poly.pdbx_seq_one_letter_code
_entity_poly.pdbx_strand_id
1 'polypeptide(L)'
;MPTAIKTHQECGLQVPEFSLGEDVGKEFCTGAELVEFMGMVALSCETEEDEYLNSYDFCGERREIGNVKVLHWRGLFTTAQVEAIYDAVREALVKEAHVPWFGFYVHGFSHSPVSFGMRENYFHTDGDNSYAVVLNPKGEYLWYQLAGNNKIPK
;
A
#
# COMPACT_ATOMS: atom_id res chain seq x y z
N MET A 1 -1.18 -7.44 -24.37
CA MET A 1 -2.36 -7.76 -23.53
C MET A 1 -3.06 -6.45 -23.20
N PRO A 2 -4.41 -6.38 -23.20
CA PRO A 2 -5.10 -5.14 -22.91
C PRO A 2 -4.92 -4.78 -21.43
N THR A 3 -4.53 -3.54 -21.19
CA THR A 3 -4.39 -2.99 -19.85
C THR A 3 -5.75 -2.47 -19.40
N ALA A 4 -6.25 -2.97 -18.27
CA ALA A 4 -7.53 -2.55 -17.72
C ALA A 4 -7.28 -1.61 -16.52
N ILE A 5 -7.99 -0.48 -16.52
CA ILE A 5 -7.96 0.49 -15.44
C ILE A 5 -9.35 0.55 -14.83
N LYS A 6 -9.45 0.30 -13.52
CA LYS A 6 -10.64 0.53 -12.72
C LYS A 6 -10.31 1.56 -11.65
N THR A 7 -11.18 2.54 -11.47
CA THR A 7 -11.05 3.56 -10.43
C THR A 7 -12.30 3.59 -9.58
N HIS A 8 -12.13 3.81 -8.29
CA HIS A 8 -13.21 4.19 -7.39
C HIS A 8 -12.73 5.28 -6.43
N GLN A 9 -13.68 5.94 -5.79
CA GLN A 9 -13.42 7.03 -4.86
C GLN A 9 -14.17 6.73 -3.57
N GLU A 10 -13.45 6.84 -2.48
CA GLU A 10 -13.99 6.74 -1.13
C GLU A 10 -13.99 8.15 -0.52
N CYS A 11 -15.02 8.48 0.24
CA CYS A 11 -15.24 9.84 0.79
C CYS A 11 -15.36 9.78 2.31
N GLY A 12 -14.87 10.82 3.00
CA GLY A 12 -15.01 10.97 4.45
C GLY A 12 -14.19 9.96 5.26
N LEU A 13 -13.09 9.47 4.70
CA LEU A 13 -12.24 8.48 5.37
C LEU A 13 -11.37 9.12 6.45
N GLN A 14 -11.27 8.43 7.57
CA GLN A 14 -10.22 8.66 8.55
C GLN A 14 -9.02 7.78 8.21
N VAL A 15 -7.91 8.40 7.84
CA VAL A 15 -6.70 7.67 7.45
C VAL A 15 -5.63 7.73 8.55
N PRO A 16 -4.82 6.66 8.71
CA PRO A 16 -3.65 6.69 9.59
C PRO A 16 -2.58 7.63 9.05
N GLU A 17 -1.80 8.25 9.94
CA GLU A 17 -0.52 8.88 9.58
C GLU A 17 0.66 7.99 10.02
N PHE A 18 1.76 8.07 9.28
CA PHE A 18 3.02 7.45 9.67
C PHE A 18 4.16 8.46 9.61
N SER A 19 5.12 8.31 10.52
CA SER A 19 6.41 8.99 10.43
C SER A 19 7.52 8.04 10.88
N LEU A 20 8.70 8.18 10.28
CA LEU A 20 9.91 7.45 10.69
C LEU A 20 10.72 8.20 11.77
N GLY A 21 10.40 9.48 12.00
CA GLY A 21 10.99 10.28 13.06
C GLY A 21 10.25 10.15 14.40
N GLU A 22 10.94 10.44 15.49
CA GLU A 22 10.34 10.59 16.82
C GLU A 22 9.72 11.98 16.94
N ASP A 23 8.47 12.16 16.46
CA ASP A 23 7.70 13.37 16.80
C ASP A 23 7.14 13.21 18.21
N VAL A 24 7.74 13.92 19.18
CA VAL A 24 7.33 13.87 20.60
C VAL A 24 5.88 14.35 20.75
N GLY A 25 4.98 13.43 21.09
CA GLY A 25 3.58 13.72 21.41
C GLY A 25 2.55 13.27 20.36
N LYS A 26 2.97 12.65 19.26
CA LYS A 26 2.06 12.02 18.29
C LYS A 26 2.24 10.50 18.30
N GLU A 27 1.12 9.78 18.31
CA GLU A 27 1.13 8.35 18.06
C GLU A 27 0.95 8.10 16.56
N PHE A 28 1.87 7.34 15.97
CA PHE A 28 1.81 6.97 14.56
C PHE A 28 1.43 5.50 14.39
N CYS A 29 0.75 5.23 13.30
CA CYS A 29 0.42 3.88 12.88
C CYS A 29 1.70 3.11 12.51
N THR A 30 1.77 1.84 12.88
CA THR A 30 2.86 0.99 12.43
C THR A 30 2.73 0.76 10.93
N GLY A 31 3.85 0.54 10.22
CA GLY A 31 3.76 0.34 8.78
C GLY A 31 2.99 -0.95 8.39
N ALA A 32 2.85 -1.92 9.29
CA ALA A 32 2.05 -3.12 9.05
C ALA A 32 0.54 -2.79 9.02
N GLU A 33 0.07 -2.06 10.04
CA GLU A 33 -1.31 -1.57 10.13
C GLU A 33 -1.64 -0.62 8.95
N LEU A 34 -0.68 0.21 8.53
CA LEU A 34 -0.85 1.09 7.37
C LEU A 34 -1.07 0.30 6.07
N VAL A 35 -0.31 -0.78 5.86
CA VAL A 35 -0.48 -1.67 4.69
C VAL A 35 -1.80 -2.44 4.76
N GLU A 36 -2.22 -2.84 5.96
CA GLU A 36 -3.53 -3.44 6.17
C GLU A 36 -4.67 -2.46 5.84
N PHE A 37 -4.59 -1.23 6.33
CA PHE A 37 -5.54 -0.15 6.02
C PHE A 37 -5.61 0.12 4.52
N MET A 38 -4.47 0.16 3.83
CA MET A 38 -4.44 0.27 2.36
C MET A 38 -5.19 -0.88 1.68
N GLY A 39 -5.06 -2.10 2.20
CA GLY A 39 -5.82 -3.26 1.73
C GLY A 39 -7.33 -3.07 1.89
N MET A 40 -7.76 -2.60 3.06
CA MET A 40 -9.17 -2.32 3.35
C MET A 40 -9.76 -1.28 2.38
N VAL A 41 -9.04 -0.17 2.15
CA VAL A 41 -9.45 0.88 1.20
C VAL A 41 -9.45 0.36 -0.25
N ALA A 42 -8.46 -0.45 -0.63
CA ALA A 42 -8.39 -1.03 -1.96
C ALA A 42 -9.55 -2.01 -2.26
N LEU A 43 -10.09 -2.66 -1.23
CA LEU A 43 -11.22 -3.58 -1.34
C LEU A 43 -12.59 -2.91 -1.12
N SER A 44 -12.61 -1.59 -0.85
CA SER A 44 -13.82 -0.85 -0.44
C SER A 44 -14.49 -1.48 0.78
N CYS A 45 -13.69 -1.91 1.76
CA CYS A 45 -14.18 -2.40 3.04
C CYS A 45 -14.52 -1.24 3.99
N GLU A 46 -15.44 -1.48 4.93
CA GLU A 46 -15.75 -0.53 5.99
C GLU A 46 -14.53 -0.41 6.93
N THR A 47 -14.06 0.81 7.13
CA THR A 47 -12.91 1.14 8.01
C THR A 47 -13.35 1.82 9.30
N GLU A 48 -14.64 2.10 9.47
CA GLU A 48 -15.19 2.66 10.70
C GLU A 48 -15.49 1.53 11.69
N GLU A 49 -15.12 1.76 12.95
CA GLU A 49 -15.46 0.85 14.04
C GLU A 49 -16.95 0.96 14.33
N ASP A 50 -17.64 -0.17 14.36
CA ASP A 50 -19.04 -0.28 14.75
C ASP A 50 -19.15 -1.46 15.73
N GLU A 51 -19.62 -1.15 16.95
CA GLU A 51 -19.69 -2.05 18.12
C GLU A 51 -20.29 -3.44 17.79
N TYR A 52 -21.12 -3.55 16.75
CA TYR A 52 -21.77 -4.79 16.35
C TYR A 52 -21.44 -5.29 14.94
N LEU A 53 -20.83 -4.47 14.08
CA LEU A 53 -20.59 -4.79 12.67
C LEU A 53 -19.11 -4.89 12.31
N ASN A 54 -18.25 -4.06 12.89
CA ASN A 54 -16.84 -3.97 12.51
C ASN A 54 -15.94 -3.70 13.70
N SER A 55 -15.06 -4.65 14.01
CA SER A 55 -14.05 -4.54 15.06
C SER A 55 -12.69 -4.07 14.52
N TYR A 56 -12.63 -3.55 13.29
CA TYR A 56 -11.41 -3.06 12.69
C TYR A 56 -10.98 -1.75 13.35
N ASP A 57 -9.75 -1.73 13.85
CA ASP A 57 -9.12 -0.57 14.48
C ASP A 57 -7.62 -0.57 14.14
N PHE A 58 -6.97 0.59 14.22
CA PHE A 58 -5.54 0.76 14.03
C PHE A 58 -4.99 1.78 15.02
N CYS A 59 -3.72 1.61 15.41
CA CYS A 59 -3.07 2.53 16.34
C CYS A 59 -2.71 3.87 15.67
N GLY A 60 -2.72 4.94 16.47
CA GLY A 60 -2.21 6.25 16.09
C GLY A 60 -3.27 7.29 15.74
N GLU A 61 -2.82 8.48 15.37
CA GLU A 61 -3.69 9.60 15.02
C GLU A 61 -4.46 9.32 13.73
N ARG A 62 -5.78 9.58 13.80
CA ARG A 62 -6.68 9.52 12.67
C ARG A 62 -6.82 10.90 12.06
N ARG A 63 -6.51 11.01 10.76
CA ARG A 63 -6.70 12.25 10.01
C ARG A 63 -7.88 12.11 9.07
N GLU A 64 -8.87 12.97 9.22
CA GLU A 64 -10.00 13.04 8.30
C GLU A 64 -9.54 13.61 6.95
N ILE A 65 -9.81 12.87 5.88
CA ILE A 65 -9.61 13.30 4.50
C ILE A 65 -10.94 13.30 3.77
N GLY A 66 -11.18 14.37 3.02
CA GLY A 66 -12.39 14.49 2.22
C GLY A 66 -12.55 13.36 1.20
N ASN A 67 -11.57 13.14 0.32
CA ASN A 67 -11.66 12.18 -0.78
C ASN A 67 -10.36 11.38 -0.95
N VAL A 68 -10.49 10.05 -1.07
CA VAL A 68 -9.41 9.14 -1.44
C VAL A 68 -9.74 8.53 -2.80
N LYS A 69 -8.79 8.57 -3.74
CA LYS A 69 -8.93 7.91 -5.05
C LYS A 69 -8.11 6.64 -5.08
N VAL A 70 -8.77 5.54 -5.42
CA VAL A 70 -8.15 4.23 -5.58
C VAL A 70 -8.09 3.88 -7.05
N LEU A 71 -6.90 3.49 -7.51
CA LEU A 71 -6.62 3.09 -8.89
C LEU A 71 -6.19 1.63 -8.92
N HIS A 72 -6.99 0.78 -9.55
CA HIS A 72 -6.61 -0.58 -9.88
C HIS A 72 -6.13 -0.66 -11.31
N TRP A 73 -4.83 -0.90 -11.46
CA TRP A 73 -4.22 -1.07 -12.76
C TRP A 73 -3.85 -2.55 -12.98
N ARG A 74 -4.48 -3.18 -13.96
CA ARG A 74 -4.25 -4.60 -14.28
C ARG A 74 -3.63 -4.73 -15.66
N GLY A 75 -2.53 -5.45 -15.74
CA GLY A 75 -1.80 -5.65 -16.98
C GLY A 75 -0.42 -6.24 -16.73
N LEU A 76 0.41 -6.24 -17.77
CA LEU A 76 1.82 -6.61 -17.69
C LEU A 76 2.64 -5.34 -17.55
N PHE A 77 3.23 -5.13 -16.37
CA PHE A 77 4.10 -3.99 -16.09
C PHE A 77 5.55 -4.44 -16.04
N THR A 78 6.41 -3.65 -16.69
CA THR A 78 7.86 -3.74 -16.54
C THR A 78 8.30 -2.99 -15.28
N THR A 79 9.46 -3.32 -14.73
CA THR A 79 10.02 -2.62 -13.58
C THR A 79 10.23 -1.13 -13.86
N ALA A 80 10.67 -0.78 -15.08
CA ALA A 80 10.85 0.61 -15.51
C ALA A 80 9.52 1.41 -15.52
N GLN A 81 8.40 0.76 -15.84
CA GLN A 81 7.08 1.40 -15.76
C GLN A 81 6.66 1.64 -14.31
N VAL A 82 6.94 0.71 -13.40
CA VAL A 82 6.65 0.89 -11.97
C VAL A 82 7.52 2.01 -11.37
N GLU A 83 8.78 2.08 -11.77
CA GLU A 83 9.70 3.17 -11.38
C GLU A 83 9.21 4.54 -11.88
N ALA A 84 8.75 4.62 -13.14
CA ALA A 84 8.16 5.84 -13.68
C ALA A 84 6.89 6.28 -12.91
N ILE A 85 6.07 5.33 -12.44
CA ILE A 85 4.91 5.62 -11.58
C ILE A 85 5.37 6.17 -10.24
N TYR A 86 6.38 5.54 -9.63
CA TYR A 86 6.96 6.00 -8.36
C TYR A 86 7.48 7.44 -8.46
N ASP A 87 8.22 7.78 -9.52
CA ASP A 87 8.73 9.14 -9.72
C ASP A 87 7.60 10.16 -9.91
N ALA A 88 6.60 9.83 -10.73
CA ALA A 88 5.45 10.70 -10.98
C ALA A 88 4.64 10.96 -9.69
N VAL A 89 4.47 9.93 -8.86
CA VAL A 89 3.82 10.03 -7.55
C VAL A 89 4.60 10.91 -6.60
N ARG A 90 5.92 10.71 -6.51
CA ARG A 90 6.78 11.50 -5.64
C ARG A 90 6.68 12.99 -5.99
N GLU A 91 6.70 13.33 -7.28
CA GLU A 91 6.51 14.72 -7.73
C GLU A 91 5.12 15.27 -7.41
N ALA A 92 4.07 14.44 -7.52
CA ALA A 92 2.71 14.84 -7.18
C ALA A 92 2.53 15.09 -5.67
N LEU A 93 3.13 14.26 -4.82
CA LEU A 93 3.05 14.37 -3.36
C LEU A 93 3.70 15.65 -2.83
N VAL A 94 4.78 16.11 -3.48
CA VAL A 94 5.40 17.41 -3.17
C VAL A 94 4.47 18.58 -3.51
N LYS A 95 3.65 18.46 -4.56
CA LYS A 95 2.69 19.51 -4.96
C LYS A 95 1.45 19.49 -4.06
N GLU A 96 1.02 18.31 -3.65
CA GLU A 96 -0.21 18.09 -2.88
C GLU A 96 0.10 17.84 -1.40
N ALA A 97 0.69 18.84 -0.72
CA ALA A 97 1.09 18.73 0.70
C ALA A 97 -0.06 18.44 1.68
N HIS A 98 -1.32 18.53 1.23
CA HIS A 98 -2.49 18.20 2.02
C HIS A 98 -2.73 16.68 2.14
N VAL A 99 -2.16 15.88 1.23
CA VAL A 99 -2.24 14.41 1.22
C VAL A 99 -1.19 13.86 2.21
N PRO A 100 -1.58 13.11 3.26
CA PRO A 100 -0.62 12.65 4.27
C PRO A 100 0.33 11.58 3.74
N TRP A 101 -0.13 10.75 2.79
CA TRP A 101 0.71 9.75 2.13
C TRP A 101 0.09 9.27 0.82
N PHE A 102 0.93 8.72 -0.04
CA PHE A 102 0.54 7.92 -1.18
C PHE A 102 1.10 6.51 -1.03
N GLY A 103 0.27 5.51 -1.29
CA GLY A 103 0.67 4.12 -1.27
C GLY A 103 0.31 3.42 -2.57
N PHE A 104 1.17 2.50 -3.01
CA PHE A 104 0.84 1.57 -4.07
C PHE A 104 1.22 0.15 -3.69
N TYR A 105 0.36 -0.78 -4.07
CA TYR A 105 0.55 -2.21 -3.89
C TYR A 105 0.76 -2.85 -5.25
N VAL A 106 1.91 -3.49 -5.44
CA VAL A 106 2.22 -4.23 -6.66
C VAL A 106 2.01 -5.71 -6.38
N HIS A 107 1.00 -6.27 -7.03
CA HIS A 107 0.74 -7.70 -7.00
C HIS A 107 1.53 -8.38 -8.11
N GLY A 108 2.42 -9.30 -7.74
CA GLY A 108 3.17 -10.12 -8.70
C GLY A 108 2.29 -11.21 -9.33
N PHE A 109 2.85 -11.94 -10.29
CA PHE A 109 2.20 -13.14 -10.84
C PHE A 109 2.59 -14.37 -10.01
N SER A 110 1.60 -15.15 -9.61
CA SER A 110 1.79 -16.44 -8.91
C SER A 110 2.57 -17.47 -9.73
N HIS A 111 2.53 -17.36 -11.07
CA HIS A 111 3.26 -18.23 -12.00
C HIS A 111 4.63 -17.70 -12.44
N SER A 112 5.17 -16.66 -11.80
CA SER A 112 6.53 -16.23 -12.12
C SER A 112 7.52 -17.30 -11.61
N PRO A 113 8.38 -17.91 -12.44
CA PRO A 113 9.31 -18.95 -11.97
C PRO A 113 10.46 -18.38 -11.14
N VAL A 114 10.82 -17.11 -11.36
CA VAL A 114 11.93 -16.43 -10.70
C VAL A 114 11.51 -14.99 -10.39
N SER A 115 11.75 -14.51 -9.17
CA SER A 115 11.43 -13.14 -8.77
C SER A 115 12.52 -12.58 -7.83
N PHE A 116 12.49 -11.25 -7.59
CA PHE A 116 13.34 -10.55 -6.62
C PHE A 116 14.82 -11.01 -6.59
N GLY A 117 15.60 -10.60 -7.59
CA GLY A 117 17.04 -10.88 -7.60
C GLY A 117 17.39 -12.34 -7.88
N MET A 118 16.72 -12.94 -8.86
CA MET A 118 16.97 -14.31 -9.33
C MET A 118 16.63 -15.42 -8.31
N ARG A 119 15.71 -15.17 -7.38
CA ARG A 119 15.23 -16.20 -6.45
C ARG A 119 14.11 -17.02 -7.09
N GLU A 120 14.28 -18.34 -7.11
CA GLU A 120 13.26 -19.27 -7.59
C GLU A 120 11.99 -19.16 -6.74
N ASN A 121 10.85 -19.05 -7.41
CA ASN A 121 9.55 -19.12 -6.78
C ASN A 121 9.11 -20.58 -6.76
N TYR A 122 8.96 -21.13 -5.56
CA TYR A 122 8.43 -22.48 -5.38
C TYR A 122 6.90 -22.48 -5.43
N PHE A 123 6.34 -23.40 -6.22
CA PHE A 123 4.92 -23.46 -6.60
C PHE A 123 4.07 -24.42 -5.73
N HIS A 124 4.52 -24.82 -4.53
CA HIS A 124 3.81 -25.91 -3.83
C HIS A 124 2.45 -25.51 -3.23
N THR A 125 2.23 -24.25 -2.88
CA THR A 125 0.95 -23.78 -2.29
C THR A 125 0.61 -22.32 -2.65
N ASP A 126 1.57 -21.39 -2.53
CA ASP A 126 1.40 -19.99 -2.94
C ASP A 126 2.76 -19.35 -3.32
N GLY A 127 2.83 -18.71 -4.48
CA GLY A 127 4.04 -18.15 -5.09
C GLY A 127 4.02 -16.62 -5.17
N ASP A 128 3.15 -15.97 -4.40
CA ASP A 128 2.90 -14.55 -4.52
C ASP A 128 4.13 -13.69 -4.20
N ASN A 129 4.35 -12.71 -5.08
CA ASN A 129 5.48 -11.81 -5.08
C ASN A 129 5.00 -10.37 -5.04
N SER A 130 4.43 -10.02 -3.90
CA SER A 130 3.78 -8.74 -3.71
C SER A 130 4.59 -7.84 -2.81
N TYR A 131 4.51 -6.55 -3.08
CA TYR A 131 5.10 -5.53 -2.21
C TYR A 131 4.23 -4.29 -2.21
N ALA A 132 4.24 -3.59 -1.09
CA ALA A 132 3.63 -2.30 -0.91
C ALA A 132 4.71 -1.25 -0.67
N VAL A 133 4.54 -0.08 -1.26
CA VAL A 133 5.37 1.08 -0.99
C VAL A 133 4.47 2.21 -0.55
N VAL A 134 4.85 2.87 0.54
CA VAL A 134 4.13 4.06 1.04
C VAL A 134 5.12 5.21 1.19
N LEU A 135 4.70 6.38 0.74
CA LEU A 135 5.49 7.61 0.70
C LEU A 135 4.73 8.71 1.40
N ASN A 136 5.41 9.53 2.21
CA ASN A 136 4.82 10.74 2.78
C ASN A 136 5.44 12.02 2.18
N PRO A 137 4.79 13.20 2.33
CA PRO A 137 5.32 14.47 1.83
C PRO A 137 6.67 14.87 2.46
N LYS A 138 7.03 14.32 3.64
CA LYS A 138 8.35 14.51 4.26
C LYS A 138 9.48 13.79 3.50
N GLY A 139 9.14 12.93 2.52
CA GLY A 139 10.09 12.13 1.75
C GLY A 139 10.49 10.83 2.43
N GLU A 140 9.84 10.47 3.53
CA GLU A 140 9.99 9.18 4.18
C GLU A 140 9.27 8.11 3.34
N TYR A 141 9.86 6.92 3.26
CA TYR A 141 9.27 5.82 2.52
C TYR A 141 9.29 4.54 3.34
N LEU A 142 8.21 3.79 3.23
CA LEU A 142 8.06 2.44 3.76
C LEU A 142 8.04 1.46 2.59
N TRP A 143 8.84 0.41 2.70
CA TRP A 143 8.84 -0.71 1.77
C TRP A 143 8.42 -1.97 2.52
N TYR A 144 7.26 -2.51 2.16
CA TYR A 144 6.73 -3.74 2.73
C TYR A 144 6.75 -4.84 1.68
N GLN A 145 7.61 -5.82 1.85
CA GLN A 145 7.62 -7.02 1.01
C GLN A 145 6.75 -8.09 1.67
N LEU A 146 5.71 -8.55 0.96
CA LEU A 146 4.95 -9.70 1.40
C LEU A 146 5.69 -10.95 0.95
N ALA A 147 6.21 -11.67 1.94
CA ALA A 147 6.77 -12.98 1.75
C ALA A 147 5.64 -14.01 1.88
N GLY A 148 5.31 -14.69 0.78
CA GLY A 148 4.51 -15.92 0.87
C GLY A 148 5.21 -16.96 1.76
N ASN A 149 4.47 -18.01 2.13
CA ASN A 149 4.93 -19.11 3.01
C ASN A 149 6.27 -19.77 2.61
N ASN A 150 6.76 -19.49 1.40
CA ASN A 150 7.91 -20.13 0.78
C ASN A 150 9.22 -19.32 0.91
N LYS A 151 9.21 -18.16 1.58
CA LYS A 151 10.40 -17.30 1.78
C LYS A 151 10.81 -17.20 3.26
N ILE A 152 10.78 -18.31 4.00
CA ILE A 152 11.36 -18.37 5.35
C ILE A 152 12.87 -18.05 5.22
N PRO A 153 13.38 -16.97 5.85
CA PRO A 153 14.82 -16.80 5.96
C PRO A 153 15.37 -17.92 6.84
N LYS A 154 16.34 -18.67 6.32
CA LYS A 154 17.19 -19.51 7.17
C LYS A 154 18.08 -18.65 8.03
#